data_AF-A0A8B3GI81-F1
#
_entry.id   AF-A0A8B3GI81-F1
#
_cell.length_a   1.000
_cell.length_b   1.000
_cell.length_c   1.000
_cell.angle_alpha   90.00
_cell.angle_beta   90.00
_cell.angle_gamma   90.00
#
_symmetry.space_group_name_H-M   'P 1'
#
loop_
_entity.id
_entity.type
_entity.pdbx_description
1 polymer ?
#
loop_
_entity_poly.entity_id
_entity_poly.type
_entity_poly.pdbx_seq_one_letter_code
_entity_poly.pdbx_strand_id
1 'polypeptide(L)' 'MAVNMVNTYYKTLAEFNKGNREWFVLAILCIELGVKPDKASAQELSALQMIASNITGNQAPLLNPDIKNAFEGAIKA' A
#
# COMPACT_ATOMS: atom_id res chain seq x y z
N MET A 1 3.03 11.22 22.25
CA MET A 1 2.25 9.96 22.22
C MET A 1 1.92 9.48 20.81
N ALA A 2 1.56 10.36 19.86
CA ALA A 2 1.26 9.97 18.47
C ALA A 2 2.42 9.26 17.75
N VAL A 3 3.65 9.76 17.85
CA VAL A 3 4.83 9.17 17.20
C VAL A 3 5.12 7.74 17.66
N ASN A 4 4.87 7.42 18.94
CA ASN A 4 5.09 6.07 19.46
C ASN A 4 4.08 5.07 18.87
N MET A 5 2.80 5.48 18.74
CA MET A 5 1.79 4.64 18.09
C MET A 5 2.11 4.46 16.60
N VAL A 6 2.45 5.54 15.89
CA VAL A 6 2.85 5.47 14.46
C VAL A 6 4.01 4.49 14.27
N ASN A 7 5.03 4.53 15.14
CA ASN A 7 6.16 3.59 15.10
C ASN A 7 5.72 2.13 15.31
N THR A 8 4.79 1.88 16.23
CA THR A 8 4.24 0.54 16.44
C THR A 8 3.51 0.03 15.19
N TYR A 9 2.61 0.83 14.61
CA TYR A 9 1.91 0.48 13.37
C TYR A 9 2.89 0.25 12.21
N TYR A 10 3.89 1.13 12.06
CA TYR A 10 4.92 0.99 11.04
C TYR A 10 5.65 -0.35 11.17
N LYS A 11 6.12 -0.71 12.37
CA LYS A 11 6.82 -1.99 12.59
C LYS A 11 5.94 -3.19 12.23
N THR A 12 4.67 -3.18 12.63
CA THR A 12 3.73 -4.25 12.29
C THR A 12 3.54 -4.37 10.77
N LEU A 13 3.28 -3.25 10.09
CA LEU A 13 3.09 -3.24 8.63
C LEU A 13 4.38 -3.61 7.89
N ALA A 14 5.56 -3.23 8.40
CA ALA A 14 6.84 -3.61 7.84
C ALA A 14 7.08 -5.13 7.89
N GLU A 15 6.72 -5.78 8.99
CA GLU A 15 6.80 -7.25 9.11
C GLU A 15 5.83 -7.95 8.13
N PHE A 16 4.61 -7.42 7.94
CA PHE A 16 3.67 -7.96 6.94
C PHE A 16 4.22 -7.82 5.51
N ASN A 17 4.75 -6.65 5.15
CA ASN A 17 5.36 -6.42 3.84
C ASN A 17 6.58 -7.32 3.60
N LYS A 18 7.36 -7.61 4.63
CA LYS A 18 8.50 -8.55 4.55
C LYS A 18 8.04 -10.00 4.39
N GLY A 19 6.98 -10.41 5.10
CA GLY A 19 6.46 -11.77 5.06
C GLY A 19 5.83 -12.12 3.70
N ASN A 20 4.96 -11.25 3.19
CA ASN A 20 4.38 -11.40 1.86
C ASN A 20 4.03 -10.03 1.26
N ARG A 21 4.91 -9.54 0.38
CA ARG A 21 4.76 -8.24 -0.27
C ARG A 21 3.50 -8.13 -1.12
N GLU A 22 3.12 -9.19 -1.83
CA GLU A 22 1.94 -9.18 -2.70
C GLU A 22 0.66 -9.03 -1.90
N TRP A 23 0.49 -9.81 -0.83
CA TRP A 23 -0.67 -9.71 0.05
C TRP A 23 -0.71 -8.37 0.79
N PHE A 24 0.46 -7.87 1.19
CA PHE A 24 0.56 -6.55 1.79
C PHE A 24 0.08 -5.46 0.83
N VAL A 25 0.59 -5.43 -0.40
CA VAL A 25 0.16 -4.45 -1.43
C VAL A 25 -1.34 -4.59 -1.71
N LEU A 26 -1.85 -5.82 -1.85
CA LEU A 26 -3.26 -6.07 -2.10
C LEU A 26 -4.14 -5.52 -0.95
N ALA A 27 -3.72 -5.74 0.30
CA ALA A 27 -4.44 -5.20 1.46
C ALA A 27 -4.44 -3.67 1.50
N ILE A 28 -3.30 -3.03 1.17
CA ILE A 28 -3.23 -1.56 1.06
C ILE A 28 -4.18 -1.05 -0.03
N LEU A 29 -4.19 -1.67 -1.20
CA LEU A 29 -5.10 -1.29 -2.30
C LEU A 29 -6.57 -1.41 -1.89
N CYS A 30 -6.95 -2.49 -1.21
CA CYS A 30 -8.31 -2.67 -0.70
C CYS A 30 -8.71 -1.55 0.27
N ILE A 31 -7.82 -1.15 1.18
CA ILE A 31 -8.07 -0.07 2.14
C ILE A 31 -8.24 1.27 1.41
N GLU A 32 -7.30 1.64 0.55
CA GLU A 32 -7.31 2.94 -0.14
C GLU A 32 -8.49 3.09 -1.10
N LEU A 33 -8.93 2.00 -1.74
CA LEU A 33 -10.06 2.00 -2.66
C LEU A 33 -11.40 1.76 -1.96
N GLY A 34 -11.41 1.53 -0.64
CA GLY A 34 -12.62 1.22 0.13
C GLY A 34 -13.26 -0.13 -0.23
N VAL A 35 -12.50 -1.04 -0.84
CA VAL A 35 -12.96 -2.36 -1.25
C VAL A 35 -12.84 -3.34 -0.08
N LYS A 36 -13.94 -4.00 0.26
CA LYS A 36 -13.97 -5.06 1.26
C LYS A 36 -13.77 -6.42 0.57
N PRO A 37 -12.65 -7.13 0.79
CA PRO A 37 -12.35 -8.35 0.03
C PRO A 37 -13.41 -9.45 0.15
N ASP A 38 -14.10 -9.54 1.29
CA ASP A 38 -15.19 -10.49 1.55
C ASP A 38 -16.48 -10.18 0.78
N LYS A 39 -16.60 -8.96 0.24
CA LYS A 39 -17.78 -8.48 -0.51
C LYS A 39 -17.46 -8.07 -1.94
N ALA A 40 -16.19 -8.10 -2.33
CA ALA A 40 -15.74 -7.72 -3.65
C ALA A 40 -16.20 -8.75 -4.69
N SER A 41 -16.58 -8.28 -5.86
CA SER A 41 -16.83 -9.11 -7.03
C SER A 41 -15.54 -9.78 -7.52
N ALA A 42 -15.69 -10.86 -8.30
CA ALA A 42 -14.54 -11.52 -8.95
C ALA A 42 -13.75 -10.57 -9.87
N GLN A 43 -14.45 -9.62 -10.50
CA GLN A 43 -13.83 -8.63 -11.39
C GLN A 43 -12.99 -7.63 -10.60
N GLU A 44 -13.50 -7.11 -9.48
CA GLU A 44 -12.75 -6.22 -8.59
C GLU A 44 -11.52 -6.94 -8.02
N LEU A 45 -11.68 -8.18 -7.56
CA LEU A 45 -10.56 -8.98 -7.04
C LEU A 45 -9.49 -9.23 -8.10
N SER A 46 -9.88 -9.55 -9.33
CA SER A 46 -8.94 -9.76 -10.44
C SER A 46 -8.20 -8.48 -10.81
N ALA A 47 -8.89 -7.33 -10.85
CA ALA A 47 -8.26 -6.04 -11.12
C ALA A 47 -7.25 -5.66 -10.01
N LEU A 48 -7.63 -5.85 -8.75
CA LEU A 48 -6.76 -5.59 -7.61
C LEU A 48 -5.51 -6.48 -7.62
N GLN A 49 -5.65 -7.77 -7.95
CA GLN A 49 -4.53 -8.69 -8.11
C GLN A 49 -3.58 -8.23 -9.23
N MET A 50 -4.11 -7.89 -10.40
CA MET A 50 -3.30 -7.39 -11.51
C MET A 50 -2.50 -6.13 -11.13
N ILE A 51 -3.13 -5.17 -10.45
CA ILE A 51 -2.46 -3.95 -9.98
C ILE A 51 -1.38 -4.30 -8.96
N ALA A 52 -1.67 -5.18 -8.00
CA ALA A 52 -0.71 -5.61 -7.00
C ALA A 52 0.52 -6.28 -7.65
N SER A 53 0.32 -7.18 -8.62
CA SER A 53 1.41 -7.84 -9.36
C SER A 53 2.28 -6.84 -10.13
N ASN A 54 1.69 -5.81 -10.74
CA ASN A 54 2.46 -4.77 -11.44
C ASN A 54 3.32 -3.96 -10.47
N ILE A 55 2.81 -3.66 -9.27
CA ILE A 55 3.55 -2.95 -8.22
C ILE A 55 4.68 -3.81 -7.65
N THR A 56 4.42 -5.10 -7.37
CA THR A 56 5.44 -6.00 -6.82
C THR A 56 6.51 -6.38 -7.85
N GLY A 57 6.16 -6.42 -9.13
CA GLY A 57 7.08 -6.58 -10.25
C GLY A 57 7.88 -5.32 -10.60
N ASN A 58 7.79 -4.25 -9.80
CA ASN A 58 8.43 -2.94 -10.02
C ASN A 58 8.04 -2.25 -11.34
N GLN A 59 6.88 -2.59 -11.92
CA GLN A 59 6.36 -1.97 -13.13
C GLN A 59 5.61 -0.66 -12.82
N ALA A 60 5.16 -0.50 -11.57
CA ALA A 60 4.50 0.71 -11.08
C ALA A 60 4.87 1.01 -9.62
N PRO A 61 4.96 2.29 -9.22
CA PRO A 61 5.12 2.64 -7.81
C PRO A 61 3.82 2.39 -7.04
N LEU A 62 3.94 2.04 -5.75
CA LEU A 62 2.78 1.95 -4.84
C LEU A 62 2.24 3.35 -4.47
N LEU A 63 3.13 4.31 -4.25
CA LEU A 63 2.76 5.68 -3.90
C LEU A 63 2.52 6.50 -5.15
N ASN A 64 1.50 7.36 -5.09
CA ASN A 64 1.31 8.40 -6.09
C ASN A 64 2.58 9.30 -6.15
N PRO A 65 3.16 9.53 -7.33
CA PRO A 65 4.31 10.43 -7.51
C PRO A 65 4.14 11.82 -6.87
N ASP A 66 2.94 12.38 -6.87
CA ASP A 66 2.66 13.70 -6.29
C ASP A 66 2.87 13.71 -4.78
N ILE A 67 2.54 12.61 -4.08
CA ILE A 67 2.78 12.46 -2.64
C ILE A 67 4.29 12.41 -2.37
N LYS A 68 5.04 11.67 -3.21
CA LYS A 68 6.50 11.59 -3.11
C LYS A 68 7.14 12.96 -3.34
N ASN A 69 6.71 13.68 -4.37
CA ASN A 69 7.21 15.01 -4.69
C ASN A 69 6.90 16.01 -3.57
N ALA A 70 5.69 15.97 -3.00
CA ALA A 70 5.32 16.82 -1.87
C ALA A 70 6.21 16.56 -0.63
N PHE A 71 6.48 15.29 -0.31
CA PHE A 71 7.40 14.94 0.77
C PHE A 71 8.82 15.44 0.52
N GLU A 72 9.36 15.21 -0.69
CA GLU A 72 10.71 15.66 -1.05
C GLU A 72 10.83 17.19 -1.04
N GLY A 73 9.79 17.91 -1.45
CA GLY A 73 9.74 19.37 -1.37
C GLY A 73 9.77 19.86 0.08
N ALA A 74 9.00 19.23 0.97
CA ALA A 74 8.90 19.62 2.38
C ALA A 74 10.21 19.44 3.17
N ILE A 75 11.06 18.48 2.80
CA ILE A 75 12.35 18.25 3.48
C ILE A 75 13.54 19.02 2.89
N LYS A 76 13.37 19.61 1.70
CA LYS A 76 14.39 20.45 1.03
C LYS A 76 14.20 21.94 1.29
N ALA A 77 13.04 22.34 1.82
CA ALA A 77 12.72 23.70 2.26
C ALA A 77 13.30 23.98 3.65
#